data_AF-A0A960F1T5-F1
#
_entry.id   AF-A0A960F1T5-F1
#
_cell.length_a   1.000
_cell.length_b   1.000
_cell.length_c   1.000
_cell.angle_alpha   90.00
_cell.angle_beta   90.00
_cell.angle_gamma   90.00
#
_symmetry.space_group_name_H-M   'P 1'
#
loop_
_entity.id
_entity.type
_entity.pdbx_description
1 polymer ?
#
loop_
_entity_poly.entity_id
_entity_poly.type
_entity_poly.pdbx_seq_one_letter_code
_entity_poly.pdbx_strand_id
1 'polypeptide(L)'
;RPLALLALMLAVLAVTPAAPAAAHAALESSTPAANAVLTSSPPQIALDFDERVETGLTTISLFDGDGRAVDIGAPQQGSDNTRVEATVPKLDDGLYAVVWHVVSADGHPVDGAFAFQIGTRATGDAEALLEQVRTAGASARSSWVAGVARFASLAGFVLVAGAGWWALRRPARLFTQRRVRLAVAAGAGLFVAGALAAFLSFAAQAGDGSFATAWSPSAWGDVVGTTPGLMLLIRVVAAAVLAVVVARPARRAAAGGAGGAGALMPIAAVAVAVAALSFPMSGHPNALTPRAVWILVDALHLLAVTAWLGGLVVLALCRADTLDEPEVHRLARTFSGVATAAIPLALVTGVAHAWRLSGGVAHLTDTTWGDLLLVKVAVVLVVLGLAAWARRRLRGGGAGAVRRTVRTELAAGLVILGLTAALAGEPPRVPVPSRPYDETLAGSGVIASVSISPGRVGANEMHVLLTPPGGSITPIAGLAVRVSLPSAGIPPSPGTVIPEGPNHFSGTVTFTEPGEWTVEFVVQVTDTQSALLKATVSIP
;
A
#
# COMPACT_ATOMS: atom_id res chain seq x y z
N ARG A 1 31.24 -16.40 -13.36
CA ARG A 1 30.45 -16.79 -12.16
C ARG A 1 29.33 -15.79 -11.82
N PRO A 2 29.56 -14.47 -11.63
CA PRO A 2 28.46 -13.52 -11.35
C PRO A 2 27.48 -13.36 -12.53
N LEU A 3 27.97 -13.41 -13.78
CA LEU A 3 27.13 -13.38 -14.98
C LEU A 3 26.20 -14.61 -15.13
N ALA A 4 26.61 -15.78 -14.61
CA ALA A 4 25.79 -16.99 -14.65
C ALA A 4 24.68 -16.98 -13.59
N LEU A 5 24.96 -16.43 -12.40
CA LEU A 5 23.96 -16.17 -11.36
C LEU A 5 22.96 -15.10 -11.80
N LEU A 6 23.45 -14.04 -12.47
CA LEU A 6 22.62 -13.00 -13.08
C LEU A 6 21.69 -13.59 -14.16
N ALA A 7 22.23 -14.41 -15.07
CA ALA A 7 21.45 -15.08 -16.10
C ALA A 7 20.41 -16.05 -15.50
N LEU A 8 20.76 -16.79 -14.45
CA LEU A 8 19.84 -17.67 -13.75
C LEU A 8 18.72 -16.89 -13.04
N MET A 9 19.02 -15.78 -12.38
CA MET A 9 18.01 -14.91 -11.77
C MET A 9 17.07 -14.32 -12.83
N LEU A 10 17.60 -13.82 -13.94
CA LEU A 10 16.78 -13.30 -15.05
C LEU A 10 15.90 -14.39 -15.67
N ALA A 11 16.42 -15.61 -15.80
CA ALA A 11 15.67 -16.76 -16.31
C ALA A 11 14.52 -17.17 -15.36
N VAL A 12 14.73 -17.16 -14.04
CA VAL A 12 13.68 -17.45 -13.05
C VAL A 12 12.58 -16.38 -13.05
N LEU A 13 12.94 -15.11 -13.22
CA LEU A 13 11.99 -14.00 -13.33
C LEU A 13 11.17 -14.03 -14.63
N ALA A 14 11.73 -14.55 -15.73
CA ALA A 14 11.06 -14.59 -17.03
C ALA A 14 9.93 -15.63 -17.11
N VAL A 15 9.86 -16.59 -16.18
CA VAL A 15 8.89 -17.71 -16.21
C VAL A 15 7.64 -17.43 -15.39
N THR A 16 7.57 -16.34 -14.62
CA THR A 16 6.36 -15.98 -13.87
C THR A 16 5.43 -15.09 -14.70
N PRO A 17 4.27 -15.55 -15.18
CA PRO A 17 3.32 -14.69 -15.87
C PRO A 17 2.89 -13.53 -14.97
N ALA A 18 2.76 -12.34 -15.56
CA ALA A 18 2.31 -11.14 -14.88
C ALA A 18 0.80 -11.19 -14.55
N ALA A 19 0.34 -12.17 -13.77
CA ALA A 19 -1.03 -12.16 -13.27
C ALA A 19 -1.25 -10.87 -12.45
N PRO A 20 -2.36 -10.14 -12.67
CA PRO A 20 -2.64 -8.91 -11.94
C PRO A 20 -2.66 -9.21 -10.44
N ALA A 21 -1.95 -8.39 -9.67
CA ALA A 21 -2.14 -8.30 -8.24
C ALA A 21 -2.91 -7.00 -8.02
N ALA A 22 -4.09 -7.10 -7.42
CA ALA A 22 -4.74 -5.94 -6.83
C ALA A 22 -3.82 -5.44 -5.71
N ALA A 23 -3.51 -4.15 -5.76
CA ALA A 23 -2.88 -3.45 -4.66
C ALA A 23 -3.83 -2.29 -4.36
N HIS A 24 -4.18 -2.12 -3.09
CA HIS A 24 -5.24 -1.24 -2.56
C HIS A 24 -6.60 -1.93 -2.65
N ALA A 25 -7.14 -2.28 -1.48
CA ALA A 25 -8.43 -2.93 -1.32
C ALA A 25 -9.54 -2.03 -1.87
N ALA A 26 -10.07 -2.36 -3.04
CA ALA A 26 -11.23 -1.71 -3.61
C ALA A 26 -12.50 -2.40 -3.13
N LEU A 27 -13.52 -1.62 -2.79
CA LEU A 27 -14.83 -2.18 -2.45
C LEU A 27 -15.41 -2.87 -3.70
N GLU A 28 -15.73 -4.15 -3.57
CA GLU A 28 -16.40 -4.96 -4.59
C GLU A 28 -17.92 -4.90 -4.44
N SER A 29 -18.42 -5.10 -3.23
CA SER A 29 -19.85 -5.11 -2.90
C SER A 29 -20.12 -4.64 -1.47
N SER A 30 -21.38 -4.34 -1.17
CA SER A 30 -21.81 -3.92 0.17
C SER A 30 -23.22 -4.42 0.52
N THR A 31 -23.50 -4.59 1.80
CA THR A 31 -24.83 -4.88 2.32
C THR A 31 -25.10 -3.95 3.52
N PRO A 32 -26.07 -3.03 3.48
CA PRO A 32 -26.91 -2.68 2.35
C PRO A 32 -26.06 -2.27 1.15
N ALA A 33 -26.57 -2.54 -0.04
CA ALA A 33 -25.91 -2.07 -1.24
C ALA A 33 -25.92 -0.54 -1.32
N ALA A 34 -24.91 0.01 -1.99
CA ALA A 34 -24.85 1.43 -2.27
C ALA A 34 -26.15 1.90 -2.94
N ASN A 35 -26.72 2.95 -2.35
CA ASN A 35 -27.95 3.64 -2.73
C ASN A 35 -29.22 2.76 -2.69
N ALA A 36 -29.17 1.65 -1.93
CA ALA A 36 -30.33 0.79 -1.72
C ALA A 36 -31.45 1.52 -0.95
N VAL A 37 -32.71 1.21 -1.30
CA VAL A 37 -33.90 1.57 -0.52
C VAL A 37 -34.43 0.33 0.16
N LEU A 38 -34.36 0.30 1.48
CA LEU A 38 -34.72 -0.82 2.33
C LEU A 38 -36.12 -0.64 2.91
N THR A 39 -36.89 -1.72 3.00
CA THR A 39 -38.22 -1.70 3.67
C THR A 39 -38.12 -1.70 5.19
N SER A 40 -36.96 -2.05 5.74
CA SER A 40 -36.72 -2.14 7.18
C SER A 40 -35.24 -1.94 7.49
N SER A 41 -34.93 -1.57 8.75
CA SER A 41 -33.56 -1.46 9.25
C SER A 41 -32.74 -2.72 8.95
N PRO A 42 -31.53 -2.59 8.36
CA PRO A 42 -30.64 -3.72 8.19
C PRO A 42 -30.09 -4.15 9.57
N PRO A 43 -29.79 -5.45 9.77
CA PRO A 43 -29.19 -5.92 11.01
C PRO A 43 -27.69 -5.57 11.11
N GLN A 44 -27.03 -5.32 9.97
CA GLN A 44 -25.61 -5.04 9.89
C GLN A 44 -25.26 -4.27 8.61
N ILE A 45 -24.09 -3.64 8.61
CA ILE A 45 -23.38 -3.18 7.41
C ILE A 45 -22.26 -4.19 7.13
N ALA A 46 -22.12 -4.66 5.91
CA ALA A 46 -21.05 -5.54 5.43
C ALA A 46 -20.41 -4.95 4.18
N LEU A 47 -19.08 -5.02 4.10
CA LEU A 47 -18.25 -4.51 3.01
C LEU A 47 -17.33 -5.62 2.51
N ASP A 48 -17.39 -5.96 1.23
CA ASP A 48 -16.52 -6.97 0.60
C ASP A 48 -15.48 -6.26 -0.30
N PHE A 49 -14.21 -6.67 -0.19
CA PHE A 49 -13.07 -6.07 -0.86
C PHE A 49 -12.33 -7.07 -1.76
N ASP A 50 -11.71 -6.57 -2.82
CA ASP A 50 -10.89 -7.37 -3.76
C ASP A 50 -9.50 -7.76 -3.22
N GLU A 51 -9.13 -7.20 -2.06
CA GLU A 51 -7.91 -7.48 -1.33
C GLU A 51 -8.21 -7.58 0.18
N ARG A 52 -7.35 -8.31 0.89
CA ARG A 52 -7.42 -8.39 2.35
C ARG A 52 -7.21 -7.02 2.99
N VAL A 53 -7.93 -6.77 4.07
CA VAL A 53 -7.81 -5.57 4.91
C VAL A 53 -7.38 -5.93 6.33
N GLU A 54 -6.85 -4.97 7.08
CA GLU A 54 -6.37 -5.13 8.46
C GLU A 54 -7.46 -4.68 9.46
N THR A 55 -8.01 -5.62 10.25
CA THR A 55 -9.23 -5.39 11.07
C THR A 55 -9.07 -4.28 12.08
N GLY A 56 -7.95 -4.27 12.81
CA GLY A 56 -7.65 -3.25 13.84
C GLY A 56 -7.39 -1.86 13.25
N LEU A 57 -7.36 -1.73 11.93
CA LEU A 57 -7.21 -0.46 11.24
C LEU A 57 -8.43 -0.18 10.34
N THR A 58 -9.56 -0.82 10.65
CA THR A 58 -10.81 -0.63 9.94
C THR A 58 -11.80 0.14 10.80
N THR A 59 -12.40 1.18 10.24
CA THR A 59 -13.52 1.88 10.83
C THR A 59 -14.71 1.88 9.87
N ILE A 60 -15.89 1.69 10.42
CA ILE A 60 -17.17 1.88 9.73
C ILE A 60 -17.94 2.89 10.58
N SER A 61 -18.38 3.98 9.97
CA SER A 61 -19.16 5.03 10.60
C SER A 61 -20.48 5.16 9.86
N LEU A 62 -21.58 5.26 10.61
CA LEU A 62 -22.91 5.46 10.10
C LEU A 62 -23.39 6.86 10.48
N PHE A 63 -24.00 7.58 9.54
CA PHE A 63 -24.57 8.90 9.75
C PHE A 63 -26.03 8.92 9.32
N ASP A 64 -26.88 9.64 10.06
CA ASP A 64 -28.28 9.89 9.68
C ASP A 64 -28.41 11.02 8.63
N GLY A 65 -29.64 11.28 8.19
CA GLY A 65 -29.95 12.28 7.16
C GLY A 65 -29.62 13.73 7.54
N ASP A 66 -29.38 14.02 8.83
CA ASP A 66 -28.93 15.31 9.33
C ASP A 66 -27.39 15.37 9.48
N GLY A 67 -26.69 14.29 9.15
CA GLY A 67 -25.24 14.14 9.29
C GLY A 67 -24.78 13.85 10.72
N ARG A 68 -25.67 13.37 11.60
CA ARG A 68 -25.28 12.96 12.97
C ARG A 68 -24.82 11.52 12.98
N ALA A 69 -23.74 11.25 13.71
CA ALA A 69 -23.21 9.90 13.86
C ALA A 69 -24.20 9.01 14.63
N VAL A 70 -24.44 7.81 14.09
CA VAL A 70 -25.23 6.73 14.69
C VAL A 70 -24.26 5.72 15.28
N ASP A 71 -24.47 5.36 16.55
CA ASP A 71 -23.64 4.38 17.23
C ASP A 71 -23.90 2.97 16.68
N ILE A 72 -22.84 2.28 16.25
CA ILE A 72 -22.90 0.94 15.67
C ILE A 72 -21.89 0.02 16.35
N GLY A 73 -22.05 -1.29 16.16
CA GLY A 73 -21.09 -2.26 16.67
C GLY A 73 -19.71 -2.09 16.05
N ALA A 74 -18.66 -2.45 16.79
CA ALA A 74 -17.29 -2.42 16.29
C ALA A 74 -17.15 -3.32 15.04
N PRO A 75 -16.35 -2.90 14.03
CA PRO A 75 -16.10 -3.71 12.85
C PRO A 75 -15.46 -5.06 13.19
N GLN A 76 -15.97 -6.13 12.59
CA GLN A 76 -15.47 -7.50 12.71
C GLN A 76 -15.16 -8.06 11.34
N GLN A 77 -14.13 -8.91 11.24
CA GLN A 77 -13.73 -9.51 9.97
C GLN A 77 -14.37 -10.87 9.71
N GLY A 78 -14.66 -11.13 8.44
CA GLY A 78 -14.91 -12.47 7.92
C GLY A 78 -13.66 -13.35 7.96
N SER A 79 -13.82 -14.65 7.66
CA SER A 79 -12.77 -15.66 7.84
C SER A 79 -11.56 -15.54 6.90
N ASP A 80 -11.67 -14.79 5.80
CA ASP A 80 -10.65 -14.60 4.76
C ASP A 80 -10.04 -13.18 4.75
N ASN A 81 -10.45 -12.32 5.68
CA ASN A 81 -10.03 -10.92 5.83
C ASN A 81 -10.34 -10.01 4.62
N THR A 82 -11.19 -10.42 3.69
CA THR A 82 -11.67 -9.57 2.56
C THR A 82 -13.04 -8.98 2.84
N ARG A 83 -13.73 -9.43 3.90
CA ARG A 83 -15.04 -8.92 4.32
C ARG A 83 -14.99 -8.32 5.72
N VAL A 84 -15.66 -7.18 5.90
CA VAL A 84 -15.79 -6.50 7.20
C VAL A 84 -17.26 -6.20 7.49
N GLU A 85 -17.70 -6.47 8.71
CA GLU A 85 -19.10 -6.30 9.14
C GLU A 85 -19.21 -5.50 10.44
N ALA A 86 -20.26 -4.69 10.57
CA ALA A 86 -20.60 -3.96 11.78
C ALA A 86 -22.10 -4.08 12.06
N THR A 87 -22.48 -4.47 13.28
CA THR A 87 -23.89 -4.62 13.66
C THR A 87 -24.57 -3.26 13.79
N VAL A 88 -25.79 -3.14 13.30
CA VAL A 88 -26.54 -1.88 13.25
C VAL A 88 -27.69 -1.94 14.26
N PRO A 89 -27.90 -0.92 15.12
CA PRO A 89 -29.07 -0.87 15.97
C PRO A 89 -30.32 -0.70 15.12
N LYS A 90 -31.51 -0.84 15.71
CA LYS A 90 -32.74 -0.55 14.98
C LYS A 90 -32.75 0.92 14.53
N LEU A 91 -32.74 1.13 13.23
CA LEU A 91 -32.83 2.44 12.58
C LEU A 91 -34.29 2.80 12.27
N ASP A 92 -34.58 4.09 12.26
CA ASP A 92 -35.85 4.65 11.81
C ASP A 92 -35.87 4.83 10.28
N ASP A 93 -37.04 5.14 9.72
CA ASP A 93 -37.16 5.49 8.31
C ASP A 93 -36.40 6.79 8.02
N GLY A 94 -35.50 6.78 7.03
CA GLY A 94 -34.62 7.91 6.76
C GLY A 94 -33.50 7.60 5.77
N LEU A 95 -32.79 8.65 5.36
CA LEU A 95 -31.54 8.57 4.60
C LEU A 95 -30.37 8.35 5.55
N TYR A 96 -29.42 7.51 5.17
CA TYR A 96 -28.22 7.20 5.93
C TYR A 96 -26.98 7.19 5.04
N ALA A 97 -25.83 7.55 5.60
CA ALA A 97 -24.55 7.46 4.93
C ALA A 97 -23.58 6.55 5.71
N VAL A 98 -22.96 5.62 4.99
CA VAL A 98 -21.88 4.77 5.48
C VAL A 98 -20.56 5.38 5.00
N VAL A 99 -19.64 5.63 5.92
CA VAL A 99 -18.27 6.01 5.64
C VAL A 99 -17.36 4.91 6.19
N TRP A 100 -16.40 4.45 5.40
CA TRP A 100 -15.42 3.47 5.87
C TRP A 100 -14.00 3.95 5.63
N HIS A 101 -13.12 3.47 6.50
CA HIS A 101 -11.68 3.49 6.34
C HIS A 101 -11.15 2.09 6.54
N VAL A 102 -10.31 1.62 5.65
CA VAL A 102 -9.60 0.34 5.77
C VAL A 102 -8.13 0.52 5.48
N VAL A 103 -7.29 -0.38 6.01
CA VAL A 103 -5.90 -0.51 5.59
C VAL A 103 -5.74 -1.83 4.85
N SER A 104 -5.35 -1.78 3.57
CA SER A 104 -5.11 -2.99 2.77
C SER A 104 -3.90 -3.78 3.28
N ALA A 105 -3.76 -5.03 2.85
CA ALA A 105 -2.65 -5.90 3.25
C ALA A 105 -1.28 -5.38 2.81
N ASP A 106 -1.22 -4.45 1.85
CA ASP A 106 0.00 -3.73 1.50
C ASP A 106 0.32 -2.52 2.40
N GLY A 107 -0.53 -2.22 3.40
CA GLY A 107 -0.34 -1.18 4.39
C GLY A 107 -0.84 0.21 3.97
N HIS A 108 -1.58 0.33 2.86
CA HIS A 108 -2.17 1.60 2.42
C HIS A 108 -3.57 1.83 2.98
N PRO A 109 -3.87 3.05 3.45
CA PRO A 109 -5.22 3.43 3.78
C PRO A 109 -6.09 3.60 2.53
N VAL A 110 -7.32 3.11 2.58
CA VAL A 110 -8.37 3.31 1.58
C VAL A 110 -9.61 3.81 2.29
N ASP A 111 -10.17 4.91 1.79
CA ASP A 111 -11.40 5.51 2.29
C ASP A 111 -12.51 5.39 1.25
N GLY A 112 -13.75 5.30 1.71
CA GLY A 112 -14.91 5.41 0.84
C GLY A 112 -16.19 5.73 1.59
N ALA A 113 -17.24 6.03 0.84
CA ALA A 113 -18.56 6.28 1.39
C ALA A 113 -19.67 5.96 0.38
N PHE A 114 -20.81 5.49 0.87
CA PHE A 114 -22.05 5.32 0.10
C PHE A 114 -23.26 5.66 0.97
N ALA A 115 -24.40 5.97 0.37
CA ALA A 115 -25.65 6.22 1.09
C ALA A 115 -26.64 5.06 0.92
N PHE A 116 -27.61 4.92 1.82
CA PHE A 116 -28.77 4.04 1.64
C PHE A 116 -29.98 4.66 2.36
N GLN A 117 -31.18 4.20 2.05
CA GLN A 117 -32.41 4.73 2.60
C GLN A 117 -33.26 3.63 3.23
N ILE A 118 -33.97 3.95 4.31
CA ILE A 118 -34.99 3.09 4.93
C ILE A 118 -36.36 3.74 4.76
N GLY A 119 -37.35 2.94 4.38
CA GLY A 119 -38.73 3.37 4.21
C GLY A 119 -39.06 3.82 2.78
N THR A 120 -40.27 4.34 2.60
CA THR A 120 -40.88 4.58 1.28
C THR A 120 -40.89 6.05 0.85
N ARG A 121 -40.40 6.96 1.70
CA ARG A 121 -40.38 8.40 1.42
C ARG A 121 -38.94 8.90 1.32
N ALA A 122 -38.56 9.46 0.17
CA ALA A 122 -37.30 10.20 0.02
C ALA A 122 -37.26 11.35 1.05
N THR A 123 -36.26 11.31 1.94
CA THR A 123 -36.14 12.23 3.09
C THR A 123 -34.98 13.21 2.95
N GLY A 124 -34.17 13.15 1.89
CA GLY A 124 -33.03 14.05 1.72
C GLY A 124 -32.27 13.86 0.40
N ASP A 125 -31.14 14.55 0.30
CA ASP A 125 -30.19 14.48 -0.82
C ASP A 125 -28.95 13.67 -0.40
N ALA A 126 -28.79 12.48 -0.99
CA ALA A 126 -27.69 11.56 -0.71
C ALA A 126 -26.32 12.13 -1.08
N GLU A 127 -26.21 12.91 -2.16
CA GLU A 127 -24.95 13.50 -2.61
C GLU A 127 -24.49 14.58 -1.64
N ALA A 128 -25.42 15.46 -1.23
CA ALA A 128 -25.15 16.48 -0.23
C ALA A 128 -24.74 15.89 1.12
N LEU A 129 -25.40 14.82 1.57
CA LEU A 129 -25.05 14.12 2.80
C LEU A 129 -23.64 13.51 2.71
N LEU A 130 -23.32 12.84 1.60
CA LEU A 130 -22.00 12.23 1.39
C LEU A 130 -20.87 13.26 1.40
N GLU A 131 -21.08 14.43 0.78
CA GLU A 131 -20.10 15.52 0.81
C GLU A 131 -19.91 16.08 2.23
N GLN A 132 -21.00 16.25 2.97
CA GLN A 132 -20.96 16.70 4.36
C GLN A 132 -20.18 15.72 5.26
N VAL A 133 -20.43 14.41 5.15
CA VAL A 133 -19.76 13.42 6.02
C VAL A 133 -18.32 13.14 5.59
N ARG A 134 -18.02 13.21 4.28
CA ARG A 134 -16.63 13.10 3.79
C ARG A 134 -15.76 14.24 4.28
N THR A 135 -16.26 15.48 4.27
CA THR A 135 -15.50 16.63 4.79
C THR A 135 -15.33 16.60 6.32
N ALA A 136 -16.27 16.01 7.05
CA ALA A 136 -16.16 15.79 8.49
C ALA A 136 -15.21 14.63 8.87
N GLY A 137 -15.15 13.56 8.07
CA GLY A 137 -14.29 12.39 8.28
C GLY A 137 -12.88 12.53 7.68
N ALA A 138 -12.72 13.37 6.66
CA ALA A 138 -11.43 13.68 6.03
C ALA A 138 -10.67 14.75 6.84
N SER A 139 -10.40 14.47 8.11
CA SER A 139 -9.23 15.09 8.73
C SER A 139 -8.04 14.71 7.83
N ALA A 140 -7.29 15.72 7.36
CA ALA A 140 -6.15 15.55 6.48
C ALA A 140 -5.09 14.67 7.19
N ARG A 141 -5.26 13.36 7.12
CA ARG A 141 -4.39 12.33 7.66
C ARG A 141 -3.07 12.47 6.92
N SER A 142 -2.13 13.12 7.57
CA SER A 142 -1.02 13.75 6.88
C SER A 142 -0.04 12.71 6.31
N SER A 143 -0.17 12.41 5.02
CA SER A 143 0.66 11.47 4.25
C SER A 143 2.16 11.73 4.39
N TRP A 144 2.56 12.99 4.63
CA TRP A 144 3.96 13.39 4.78
C TRP A 144 4.62 12.84 6.06
N VAL A 145 3.89 12.70 7.17
CA VAL A 145 4.44 12.14 8.43
C VAL A 145 4.84 10.68 8.21
N ALA A 146 3.96 9.92 7.54
CA ALA A 146 4.24 8.53 7.18
C ALA A 146 5.43 8.45 6.20
N GLY A 147 5.55 9.37 5.24
CA GLY A 147 6.72 9.49 4.36
C GLY A 147 8.03 9.74 5.11
N VAL A 148 8.04 10.68 6.07
CA VAL A 148 9.22 10.98 6.91
C VAL A 148 9.57 9.80 7.80
N ALA A 149 8.59 9.12 8.39
CA ALA A 149 8.78 7.92 9.19
C ALA A 149 9.42 6.78 8.37
N ARG A 150 8.94 6.54 7.15
CA ARG A 150 9.53 5.57 6.21
C ARG A 150 10.97 5.93 5.86
N PHE A 151 11.23 7.19 5.53
CA PHE A 151 12.58 7.67 5.25
C PHE A 151 13.53 7.47 6.44
N ALA A 152 13.11 7.87 7.64
CA ALA A 152 13.91 7.70 8.86
C ALA A 152 14.18 6.23 9.16
N SER A 153 13.19 5.35 8.97
CA SER A 153 13.34 3.91 9.13
C SER A 153 14.33 3.31 8.13
N LEU A 154 14.22 3.65 6.84
CA LEU A 154 15.13 3.18 5.79
C LEU A 154 16.57 3.70 5.99
N ALA A 155 16.73 5.00 6.22
CA ALA A 155 18.03 5.61 6.48
C ALA A 155 18.67 5.07 7.76
N GLY A 156 17.89 4.94 8.83
CA GLY A 156 18.31 4.35 10.10
C GLY A 156 18.78 2.90 9.92
N PHE A 157 18.02 2.08 9.19
CA PHE A 157 18.38 0.71 8.86
C PHE A 157 19.70 0.64 8.07
N VAL A 158 19.85 1.43 7.01
CA VAL A 158 21.09 1.49 6.21
C VAL A 158 22.30 1.86 7.08
N LEU A 159 22.13 2.82 8.00
CA LEU A 159 23.18 3.25 8.91
C LEU A 159 23.54 2.15 9.93
N VAL A 160 22.57 1.59 10.65
CA VAL A 160 22.86 0.62 11.72
C VAL A 160 23.26 -0.75 11.19
N ALA A 161 22.55 -1.28 10.18
CA ALA A 161 22.83 -2.58 9.59
C ALA A 161 24.04 -2.51 8.65
N GLY A 162 24.10 -1.50 7.78
CA GLY A 162 25.18 -1.33 6.82
C GLY A 162 26.51 -0.98 7.51
N ALA A 163 26.56 0.10 8.28
CA ALA A 163 27.80 0.49 8.97
C ALA A 163 28.18 -0.52 10.07
N GLY A 164 27.19 -1.11 10.76
CA GLY A 164 27.40 -2.17 11.74
C GLY A 164 27.95 -3.47 11.15
N TRP A 165 27.55 -3.86 9.94
CA TRP A 165 28.10 -5.03 9.28
C TRP A 165 29.59 -4.86 8.93
N TRP A 166 29.95 -3.69 8.40
CA TRP A 166 31.33 -3.35 8.11
C TRP A 166 32.18 -3.22 9.39
N ALA A 167 31.57 -2.78 10.50
CA ALA A 167 32.15 -2.77 11.84
C ALA A 167 32.64 -4.13 12.31
N LEU A 168 31.77 -5.14 12.15
CA LEU A 168 31.97 -6.46 12.75
C LEU A 168 33.00 -7.28 11.96
N ARG A 169 33.25 -6.96 10.69
CA ARG A 169 34.18 -7.70 9.82
C ARG A 169 35.66 -7.38 10.03
N ARG A 170 36.06 -6.24 10.60
CA ARG A 170 37.50 -5.89 10.85
C ARG A 170 37.67 -4.89 12.02
N PRO A 171 38.74 -5.00 12.83
CA PRO A 171 38.69 -4.86 14.30
C PRO A 171 38.92 -3.44 14.87
N ALA A 172 38.37 -3.23 16.07
CA ALA A 172 38.70 -2.24 17.12
C ALA A 172 38.85 -0.75 16.75
N ARG A 173 39.77 -0.34 15.86
CA ARG A 173 40.19 1.07 15.71
C ARG A 173 39.17 1.95 14.97
N LEU A 174 38.45 1.43 13.98
CA LEU A 174 37.39 2.19 13.31
C LEU A 174 36.23 2.52 14.27
N PHE A 175 35.92 1.61 15.20
CA PHE A 175 34.83 1.76 16.16
C PHE A 175 35.23 2.44 17.47
N THR A 176 36.52 2.60 17.77
CA THR A 176 36.94 3.55 18.80
C THR A 176 36.74 4.99 18.33
N GLN A 177 36.67 5.25 17.01
CA GLN A 177 36.37 6.58 16.49
C GLN A 177 34.97 7.02 16.90
N ARG A 178 34.90 8.16 17.59
CA ARG A 178 33.65 8.77 18.05
C ARG A 178 32.63 8.95 16.91
N ARG A 179 33.09 9.30 15.70
CA ARG A 179 32.22 9.54 14.53
C ARG A 179 31.46 8.29 14.09
N VAL A 180 32.13 7.14 14.03
CA VAL A 180 31.50 5.86 13.64
C VAL A 180 30.49 5.40 14.69
N ARG A 181 30.83 5.52 15.98
CA ARG A 181 29.88 5.22 17.08
C ARG A 181 28.64 6.12 17.04
N LEU A 182 28.83 7.41 16.82
CA LEU A 182 27.72 8.36 16.70
C LEU A 182 26.84 8.04 15.48
N ALA A 183 27.43 7.69 14.34
CA ALA A 183 26.67 7.33 13.15
C ALA A 183 25.81 6.07 13.36
N VAL A 184 26.35 5.05 14.04
CA VAL A 184 25.60 3.83 14.38
C VAL A 184 24.50 4.12 15.40
N ALA A 185 24.80 4.91 16.44
CA ALA A 185 23.81 5.29 17.44
C ALA A 185 22.68 6.15 16.82
N ALA A 186 23.04 7.10 15.94
CA ALA A 186 22.08 7.87 15.17
C ALA A 186 21.26 6.98 14.23
N GLY A 187 21.89 6.00 13.59
CA GLY A 187 21.20 5.01 12.75
C GLY A 187 20.18 4.19 13.53
N ALA A 188 20.56 3.66 14.70
CA ALA A 188 19.65 2.94 15.57
C ALA A 188 18.51 3.84 16.07
N GLY A 189 18.83 5.08 16.48
CA GLY A 189 17.84 6.06 16.91
C GLY A 189 16.85 6.43 15.81
N LEU A 190 17.32 6.68 14.59
CA LEU A 190 16.48 6.95 13.42
C LEU A 190 15.61 5.74 13.06
N PHE A 191 16.15 4.53 13.18
CA PHE A 191 15.40 3.31 12.86
C PHE A 191 14.26 3.09 13.86
N VAL A 192 14.53 3.25 15.17
CA VAL A 192 13.51 3.18 16.22
C VAL A 192 12.51 4.32 16.08
N ALA A 193 12.96 5.56 15.90
CA ALA A 193 12.09 6.71 15.77
C ALA A 193 11.18 6.61 14.54
N GLY A 194 11.71 6.16 13.40
CA GLY A 194 10.92 5.91 12.19
C GLY A 194 9.89 4.80 12.39
N ALA A 195 10.26 3.69 13.03
CA ALA A 195 9.33 2.61 13.33
C ALA A 195 8.21 3.04 14.30
N LEU A 196 8.55 3.77 15.36
CA LEU A 196 7.57 4.29 16.32
C LEU A 196 6.68 5.37 15.70
N ALA A 197 7.22 6.28 14.90
CA ALA A 197 6.43 7.30 14.20
C ALA A 197 5.42 6.67 13.22
N ALA A 198 5.83 5.62 12.49
CA ALA A 198 4.92 4.86 11.64
C ALA A 198 3.86 4.10 12.48
N PHE A 199 4.24 3.53 13.62
CA PHE A 199 3.30 2.86 14.53
C PHE A 199 2.25 3.83 15.06
N LEU A 200 2.67 5.01 15.51
CA LEU A 200 1.77 6.07 15.97
C LEU A 200 0.89 6.62 14.83
N SER A 201 1.40 6.62 13.59
CA SER A 201 0.59 6.98 12.42
C SER A 201 -0.52 5.95 12.18
N PHE A 202 -0.25 4.65 12.34
CA PHE A 202 -1.30 3.63 12.30
C PHE A 202 -2.24 3.72 13.52
N ALA A 203 -1.74 4.03 14.71
CA ALA A 203 -2.58 4.22 15.90
C ALA A 203 -3.54 5.40 15.73
N ALA A 204 -3.10 6.49 15.10
CA ALA A 204 -3.99 7.59 14.74
C ALA A 204 -5.09 7.13 13.77
N GLN A 205 -4.71 6.35 12.75
CA GLN A 205 -5.62 5.82 11.71
C GLN A 205 -6.62 4.77 12.23
N ALA A 206 -6.29 4.08 13.32
CA ALA A 206 -7.20 3.14 13.98
C ALA A 206 -8.45 3.84 14.58
N GLY A 207 -8.41 5.16 14.76
CA GLY A 207 -9.55 5.95 15.20
C GLY A 207 -9.78 7.17 14.31
N ASP A 208 -9.90 8.35 14.92
CA ASP A 208 -10.28 9.61 14.25
C ASP A 208 -9.14 10.32 13.49
N GLY A 209 -7.95 9.72 13.43
CA GLY A 209 -6.75 10.33 12.84
C GLY A 209 -6.08 11.38 13.73
N SER A 210 -6.57 11.62 14.96
CA SER A 210 -6.04 12.66 15.82
C SER A 210 -4.72 12.27 16.49
N PHE A 211 -3.95 13.30 16.86
CA PHE A 211 -2.75 13.10 17.68
C PHE A 211 -3.09 12.45 19.03
N ALA A 212 -4.25 12.74 19.62
CA ALA A 212 -4.64 12.14 20.90
C ALA A 212 -4.85 10.63 20.78
N THR A 213 -5.55 10.17 19.74
CA THR A 213 -5.82 8.76 19.47
C THR A 213 -4.54 7.97 19.23
N ALA A 214 -3.53 8.59 18.59
CA ALA A 214 -2.21 7.98 18.38
C ALA A 214 -1.54 7.48 19.68
N TRP A 215 -1.87 8.07 20.83
CA TRP A 215 -1.31 7.72 22.14
C TRP A 215 -2.27 6.90 23.02
N SER A 216 -3.39 6.43 22.48
CA SER A 216 -4.34 5.63 23.24
C SER A 216 -3.93 4.15 23.33
N PRO A 217 -4.01 3.52 24.52
CA PRO A 217 -3.69 2.10 24.67
C PRO A 217 -4.57 1.16 23.83
N SER A 218 -5.83 1.53 23.59
CA SER A 218 -6.75 0.80 22.72
C SER A 218 -6.23 0.78 21.29
N ALA A 219 -5.91 1.95 20.71
CA ALA A 219 -5.37 2.03 19.35
C ALA A 219 -4.03 1.28 19.21
N TRP A 220 -3.21 1.22 20.26
CA TRP A 220 -2.00 0.41 20.22
C TRP A 220 -2.31 -1.08 20.16
N GLY A 221 -3.32 -1.55 20.89
CA GLY A 221 -3.81 -2.93 20.81
C GLY A 221 -4.27 -3.26 19.38
N ASP A 222 -5.02 -2.35 18.77
CA ASP A 222 -5.54 -2.52 17.42
C ASP A 222 -4.41 -2.60 16.38
N VAL A 223 -3.42 -1.70 16.47
CA VAL A 223 -2.23 -1.72 15.60
C VAL A 223 -1.42 -3.01 15.78
N VAL A 224 -1.19 -3.46 17.01
CA VAL A 224 -0.40 -4.68 17.28
C VAL A 224 -1.07 -5.94 16.73
N GLY A 225 -2.41 -5.94 16.64
CA GLY A 225 -3.17 -7.01 16.01
C GLY A 225 -2.96 -7.14 14.50
N THR A 226 -2.35 -6.14 13.86
CA THR A 226 -2.16 -6.08 12.40
C THR A 226 -0.78 -6.57 11.95
N THR A 227 -0.68 -6.99 10.68
CA THR A 227 0.62 -7.35 10.08
C THR A 227 1.60 -6.18 10.09
N PRO A 228 1.23 -4.95 9.64
CA PRO A 228 2.12 -3.80 9.66
C PRO A 228 2.60 -3.43 11.07
N GLY A 229 1.70 -3.43 12.06
CA GLY A 229 2.04 -3.11 13.44
C GLY A 229 3.06 -4.08 14.04
N LEU A 230 2.86 -5.38 13.85
CA LEU A 230 3.82 -6.40 14.28
C LEU A 230 5.19 -6.23 13.62
N MET A 231 5.24 -5.94 12.31
CA MET A 231 6.49 -5.69 11.60
C MET A 231 7.23 -4.45 12.14
N LEU A 232 6.51 -3.39 12.53
CA LEU A 232 7.11 -2.21 13.16
C LEU A 232 7.70 -2.52 14.53
N LEU A 233 7.03 -3.32 15.36
CA LEU A 233 7.59 -3.78 16.63
C LEU A 233 8.85 -4.64 16.44
N ILE A 234 8.83 -5.54 15.46
CA ILE A 234 9.99 -6.34 15.08
C ILE A 234 11.18 -5.44 14.68
N ARG A 235 10.93 -4.34 13.95
CA ARG A 235 11.99 -3.36 13.62
C ARG A 235 12.58 -2.71 14.87
N VAL A 236 11.77 -2.33 15.86
CA VAL A 236 12.26 -1.76 17.13
C VAL A 236 13.15 -2.76 17.86
N VAL A 237 12.73 -4.03 17.97
CA VAL A 237 13.53 -5.09 18.61
C VAL A 237 14.82 -5.33 17.83
N ALA A 238 14.75 -5.45 16.51
CA ALA A 238 15.92 -5.64 15.67
C ALA A 238 16.90 -4.45 15.77
N ALA A 239 16.41 -3.22 15.81
CA ALA A 239 17.21 -2.02 16.00
C ALA A 239 17.95 -2.05 17.35
N ALA A 240 17.28 -2.44 18.44
CA ALA A 240 17.89 -2.58 19.75
C ALA A 240 18.97 -3.66 19.77
N VAL A 241 18.69 -4.84 19.18
CA VAL A 241 19.67 -5.92 19.06
C VAL A 241 20.89 -5.45 18.26
N LEU A 242 20.69 -4.80 17.10
CA LEU A 242 21.77 -4.29 16.27
C LEU A 242 22.59 -3.23 17.01
N ALA A 243 21.95 -2.29 17.69
CA ALA A 243 22.65 -1.26 18.48
C ALA A 243 23.55 -1.87 19.55
N VAL A 244 23.05 -2.87 20.29
CA VAL A 244 23.80 -3.56 21.34
C VAL A 244 24.95 -4.39 20.75
N VAL A 245 24.67 -5.18 19.71
CA VAL A 245 25.66 -6.03 19.04
C VAL A 245 26.80 -5.20 18.46
N VAL A 246 26.49 -4.08 17.81
CA VAL A 246 27.50 -3.23 17.18
C VAL A 246 28.26 -2.38 18.22
N ALA A 247 27.64 -2.00 19.34
CA ALA A 247 28.31 -1.22 20.39
C ALA A 247 29.26 -2.05 21.29
N ARG A 248 28.99 -3.35 21.47
CA ARG A 248 29.76 -4.24 22.38
C ARG A 248 31.27 -4.33 22.04
N PRO A 249 31.68 -4.58 20.79
CA PRO A 249 33.10 -4.62 20.42
C PRO A 249 33.83 -3.30 20.70
N ALA A 250 33.18 -2.15 20.47
CA ALA A 250 33.77 -0.84 20.71
C ALA A 250 34.03 -0.58 22.19
N ARG A 251 33.10 -0.97 23.08
CA ARG A 251 33.24 -0.85 24.53
C ARG A 251 34.35 -1.77 25.06
N ARG A 252 34.40 -3.02 24.57
CA ARG A 252 35.47 -3.96 24.96
C ARG A 252 36.85 -3.54 24.47
N ALA A 253 36.95 -3.04 23.24
CA ALA A 253 38.19 -2.52 22.70
C ALA A 253 38.67 -1.28 23.47
N ALA A 254 37.77 -0.38 23.87
CA ALA A 254 38.10 0.77 24.72
C ALA A 254 38.56 0.34 26.13
N ALA A 255 38.07 -0.79 26.63
CA ALA A 255 38.45 -1.38 27.92
C ALA A 255 39.66 -2.33 27.85
N GLY A 256 40.40 -2.37 26.73
CA GLY A 256 41.60 -3.20 26.58
C GLY A 256 41.34 -4.70 26.35
N GLY A 257 40.08 -5.14 26.19
CA GLY A 257 39.73 -6.53 25.96
C GLY A 257 39.89 -6.95 24.50
N ALA A 258 40.54 -8.10 24.26
CA ALA A 258 40.65 -8.70 22.94
C ALA A 258 39.45 -9.62 22.64
N GLY A 259 38.86 -9.49 21.45
CA GLY A 259 38.01 -10.53 20.85
C GLY A 259 36.53 -10.53 21.28
N GLY A 260 35.65 -10.80 20.32
CA GLY A 260 34.21 -10.98 20.56
C GLY A 260 33.30 -10.63 19.37
N ALA A 261 33.80 -9.92 18.35
CA ALA A 261 33.02 -9.55 17.18
C ALA A 261 32.55 -10.77 16.36
N GLY A 262 33.38 -11.82 16.27
CA GLY A 262 33.04 -13.05 15.54
C GLY A 262 31.82 -13.78 16.12
N ALA A 263 31.71 -13.87 17.45
CA ALA A 263 30.58 -14.51 18.12
C ALA A 263 29.26 -13.71 17.98
N LEU A 264 29.35 -12.40 17.75
CA LEU A 264 28.18 -11.53 17.56
C LEU A 264 27.71 -11.47 16.09
N MET A 265 28.54 -11.93 15.15
CA MET A 265 28.26 -11.87 13.72
C MET A 265 26.99 -12.66 13.31
N PRO A 266 26.73 -13.88 13.81
CA PRO A 266 25.49 -14.60 13.51
C PRO A 266 24.26 -13.86 14.05
N ILE A 267 24.35 -13.29 15.26
CA ILE A 267 23.24 -12.53 15.88
C ILE A 267 22.94 -11.28 15.05
N ALA A 268 23.98 -10.53 14.63
CA ALA A 268 23.81 -9.39 13.74
C ALA A 268 23.19 -9.80 12.41
N ALA A 269 23.64 -10.89 11.80
CA ALA A 269 23.12 -11.37 10.52
C ALA A 269 21.62 -11.71 10.61
N VAL A 270 21.20 -12.41 11.69
CA VAL A 270 19.79 -12.71 11.94
C VAL A 270 18.99 -11.42 12.15
N ALA A 271 19.46 -10.49 12.99
CA ALA A 271 18.75 -9.24 13.24
C ALA A 271 18.62 -8.37 11.97
N VAL A 272 19.66 -8.32 11.12
CA VAL A 272 19.61 -7.65 9.81
C VAL A 272 18.62 -8.33 8.88
N ALA A 273 18.60 -9.67 8.81
CA ALA A 273 17.68 -10.42 7.96
C ALA A 273 16.22 -10.23 8.40
N VAL A 274 15.95 -10.33 9.70
CA VAL A 274 14.62 -10.11 10.29
C VAL A 274 14.15 -8.68 10.02
N ALA A 275 15.01 -7.67 10.25
CA ALA A 275 14.68 -6.29 9.93
C ALA A 275 14.43 -6.10 8.42
N ALA A 276 15.26 -6.67 7.55
CA ALA A 276 15.09 -6.54 6.10
C ALA A 276 13.78 -7.18 5.60
N LEU A 277 13.38 -8.33 6.15
CA LEU A 277 12.12 -9.00 5.81
C LEU A 277 10.90 -8.22 6.31
N SER A 278 11.03 -7.49 7.41
CA SER A 278 9.90 -6.73 7.97
C SER A 278 9.40 -5.62 7.04
N PHE A 279 10.23 -5.06 6.17
CA PHE A 279 9.84 -4.01 5.19
C PHE A 279 8.84 -4.53 4.15
N PRO A 280 9.18 -5.55 3.35
CA PRO A 280 8.26 -6.09 2.35
C PRO A 280 7.06 -6.82 2.94
N MET A 281 7.15 -7.34 4.17
CA MET A 281 6.01 -7.96 4.86
C MET A 281 4.93 -6.95 5.28
N SER A 282 5.24 -5.64 5.28
CA SER A 282 4.30 -4.56 5.57
C SER A 282 4.17 -3.57 4.40
N GLY A 283 4.40 -4.01 3.17
CA GLY A 283 4.38 -3.17 1.97
C GLY A 283 3.82 -3.93 0.77
N HIS A 284 3.85 -3.32 -0.42
CA HIS A 284 3.32 -3.93 -1.65
C HIS A 284 3.71 -5.40 -1.95
N PRO A 285 4.94 -5.87 -1.66
CA PRO A 285 5.28 -7.29 -1.82
C PRO A 285 4.35 -8.26 -1.09
N ASN A 286 3.72 -7.81 0.00
CA ASN A 286 2.82 -8.61 0.82
C ASN A 286 1.50 -8.96 0.11
N ALA A 287 1.07 -8.14 -0.85
CA ALA A 287 -0.13 -8.31 -1.66
C ALA A 287 0.14 -9.07 -2.99
N LEU A 288 1.41 -9.27 -3.36
CA LEU A 288 1.76 -9.95 -4.60
C LEU A 288 1.65 -11.47 -4.48
N THR A 289 1.21 -12.13 -5.55
CA THR A 289 1.22 -13.61 -5.66
C THR A 289 2.32 -14.09 -6.61
N PRO A 290 3.14 -15.12 -6.25
CA PRO A 290 3.26 -15.76 -4.93
C PRO A 290 3.98 -14.88 -3.90
N ARG A 291 3.35 -14.70 -2.73
CA ARG A 291 3.78 -13.77 -1.67
C ARG A 291 5.24 -13.94 -1.22
N ALA A 292 5.63 -15.16 -0.90
CA ALA A 292 6.98 -15.43 -0.36
C ALA A 292 8.09 -15.03 -1.33
N VAL A 293 7.89 -15.20 -2.64
CA VAL A 293 8.90 -14.87 -3.66
C VAL A 293 9.17 -13.37 -3.69
N TRP A 294 8.11 -12.57 -3.74
CA TRP A 294 8.24 -11.11 -3.86
C TRP A 294 8.74 -10.46 -2.57
N ILE A 295 8.36 -11.00 -1.40
CA ILE A 295 8.96 -10.61 -0.12
C ILE A 295 10.48 -10.84 -0.12
N LEU A 296 10.93 -11.98 -0.60
CA LEU A 296 12.36 -12.31 -0.67
C LEU A 296 13.11 -11.42 -1.68
N VAL A 297 12.52 -11.17 -2.85
CA VAL A 297 13.11 -10.30 -3.88
C VAL A 297 13.35 -8.89 -3.34
N ASP A 298 12.36 -8.30 -2.67
CA ASP A 298 12.49 -6.97 -2.09
C ASP A 298 13.44 -6.94 -0.88
N ALA A 299 13.40 -7.95 -0.01
CA ALA A 299 14.37 -8.07 1.09
C ALA A 299 15.81 -8.17 0.55
N LEU A 300 16.05 -8.93 -0.52
CA LEU A 300 17.35 -9.01 -1.19
C LEU A 300 17.76 -7.67 -1.82
N HIS A 301 16.81 -6.94 -2.41
CA HIS A 301 17.04 -5.58 -2.90
C HIS A 301 17.53 -4.66 -1.77
N LEU A 302 16.80 -4.62 -0.66
CA LEU A 302 17.12 -3.79 0.49
C LEU A 302 18.47 -4.16 1.12
N LEU A 303 18.77 -5.46 1.24
CA LEU A 303 20.06 -5.94 1.75
C LEU A 303 21.22 -5.54 0.83
N ALA A 304 21.03 -5.61 -0.50
CA ALA A 304 22.04 -5.19 -1.47
C ALA A 304 22.31 -3.68 -1.39
N VAL A 305 21.25 -2.85 -1.32
CA VAL A 305 21.35 -1.40 -1.14
C VAL A 305 22.03 -1.07 0.20
N THR A 306 21.67 -1.77 1.27
CA THR A 306 22.26 -1.59 2.61
C THR A 306 23.75 -1.93 2.62
N ALA A 307 24.16 -3.01 1.97
CA ALA A 307 25.57 -3.39 1.85
C ALA A 307 26.38 -2.35 1.06
N TRP A 308 25.79 -1.79 0.00
CA TRP A 308 26.39 -0.75 -0.84
C TRP A 308 26.48 0.61 -0.11
N LEU A 309 25.37 1.19 0.30
CA LEU A 309 25.34 2.51 0.95
C LEU A 309 26.02 2.49 2.32
N GLY A 310 25.85 1.40 3.09
CA GLY A 310 26.51 1.24 4.38
C GLY A 310 28.04 1.25 4.30
N GLY A 311 28.59 0.67 3.23
CA GLY A 311 30.04 0.71 2.98
C GLY A 311 30.54 2.12 2.64
N LEU A 312 29.78 2.87 1.83
CA LEU A 312 30.08 4.27 1.53
C LEU A 312 30.06 5.14 2.79
N VAL A 313 29.10 4.91 3.69
CA VAL A 313 29.01 5.64 4.98
C VAL A 313 30.28 5.43 5.79
N VAL A 314 30.73 4.18 5.95
CA VAL A 314 31.96 3.89 6.73
C VAL A 314 33.18 4.51 6.07
N LEU A 315 33.29 4.45 4.74
CA LEU A 315 34.40 5.08 4.00
C LEU A 315 34.38 6.61 4.13
N ALA A 316 33.20 7.25 4.15
CA ALA A 316 33.07 8.70 4.31
C ALA A 316 33.42 9.19 5.72
N LEU A 317 33.23 8.32 6.73
CA LEU A 317 33.54 8.61 8.12
C LEU A 317 35.03 8.44 8.44
N CYS A 318 35.77 7.67 7.62
CA CYS A 318 37.22 7.58 7.72
C CYS A 318 37.85 8.97 7.52
N ARG A 319 38.86 9.29 8.33
CA ARG A 319 39.54 10.58 8.25
C ARG A 319 40.54 10.59 7.09
N ALA A 320 40.84 11.77 6.56
CA ALA A 320 41.70 11.92 5.39
C ALA A 320 43.14 11.44 5.62
N ASP A 321 43.66 11.65 6.83
CA ASP A 321 44.95 11.16 7.33
C ASP A 321 45.00 9.62 7.44
N THR A 322 43.86 8.96 7.67
CA THR A 322 43.77 7.50 7.77
C THR A 322 43.52 6.79 6.44
N LEU A 323 43.23 7.52 5.35
CA LEU A 323 42.93 6.91 4.03
C LEU A 323 44.12 6.16 3.45
N ASP A 324 45.34 6.57 3.80
CA ASP A 324 46.58 5.91 3.37
C ASP A 324 46.95 4.68 4.23
N GLU A 325 46.22 4.42 5.31
CA GLU A 325 46.49 3.27 6.16
C GLU A 325 46.17 1.94 5.45
N PRO A 326 47.01 0.89 5.63
CA PRO A 326 46.79 -0.43 5.03
C PRO A 326 45.44 -1.06 5.41
N GLU A 327 44.92 -0.73 6.59
CA GLU A 327 43.62 -1.20 7.07
C GLU A 327 42.46 -0.61 6.26
N VAL A 328 42.48 0.71 6.02
CA VAL A 328 41.46 1.40 5.24
C VAL A 328 41.51 0.99 3.77
N HIS A 329 42.72 0.79 3.22
CA HIS A 329 42.90 0.20 1.89
C HIS A 329 42.29 -1.21 1.76
N ARG A 330 42.43 -2.05 2.79
CA ARG A 330 41.83 -3.40 2.81
C ARG A 330 40.31 -3.34 2.93
N LEU A 331 39.79 -2.40 3.71
CA LEU A 331 38.36 -2.13 3.81
C LEU A 331 37.82 -1.68 2.44
N ALA A 332 38.45 -0.72 1.79
CA ALA A 332 38.05 -0.23 0.47
C ALA A 332 38.07 -1.34 -0.60
N ARG A 333 39.08 -2.22 -0.60
CA ARG A 333 39.12 -3.39 -1.50
C ARG A 333 37.98 -4.37 -1.24
N THR A 334 37.70 -4.66 0.04
CA THR A 334 36.62 -5.57 0.42
C THR A 334 35.26 -4.97 0.06
N PHE A 335 35.06 -3.67 0.32
CA PHE A 335 33.90 -2.90 -0.09
C PHE A 335 33.72 -2.95 -1.61
N SER A 336 34.77 -2.70 -2.39
CA SER A 336 34.70 -2.78 -3.84
C SER A 336 34.25 -4.17 -4.32
N GLY A 337 34.72 -5.25 -3.69
CA GLY A 337 34.27 -6.61 -3.98
C GLY A 337 32.79 -6.84 -3.67
N VAL A 338 32.31 -6.37 -2.51
CA VAL A 338 30.90 -6.46 -2.12
C VAL A 338 30.01 -5.61 -3.04
N ALA A 339 30.40 -4.36 -3.32
CA ALA A 339 29.66 -3.46 -4.20
C ALA A 339 29.53 -4.02 -5.62
N THR A 340 30.55 -4.74 -6.12
CA THR A 340 30.52 -5.40 -7.44
C THR A 340 29.43 -6.48 -7.53
N ALA A 341 29.06 -7.12 -6.42
CA ALA A 341 27.96 -8.08 -6.37
C ALA A 341 26.62 -7.41 -5.99
N ALA A 342 26.64 -6.48 -5.04
CA ALA A 342 25.44 -5.83 -4.51
C ALA A 342 24.75 -4.93 -5.54
N ILE A 343 25.49 -4.15 -6.33
CA ILE A 343 24.89 -3.23 -7.30
C ILE A 343 24.10 -3.99 -8.40
N PRO A 344 24.66 -5.03 -9.07
CA PRO A 344 23.88 -5.83 -10.01
C PRO A 344 22.69 -6.52 -9.36
N LEU A 345 22.85 -7.05 -8.14
CA LEU A 345 21.74 -7.68 -7.42
C LEU A 345 20.61 -6.67 -7.18
N ALA A 346 20.91 -5.48 -6.67
CA ALA A 346 19.93 -4.41 -6.47
C ALA A 346 19.28 -3.99 -7.80
N LEU A 347 20.04 -3.88 -8.89
CA LEU A 347 19.47 -3.53 -10.19
C LEU A 347 18.46 -4.58 -10.67
N VAL A 348 18.82 -5.87 -10.61
CA VAL A 348 17.95 -6.96 -11.06
C VAL A 348 16.70 -7.05 -10.21
N THR A 349 16.84 -7.07 -8.88
CA THR A 349 15.69 -7.16 -7.98
C THR A 349 14.82 -5.91 -8.09
N GLY A 350 15.40 -4.73 -8.30
CA GLY A 350 14.67 -3.48 -8.50
C GLY A 350 13.85 -3.47 -9.78
N VAL A 351 14.43 -3.92 -10.90
CA VAL A 351 13.73 -4.07 -12.19
C VAL A 351 12.62 -5.11 -12.09
N ALA A 352 12.90 -6.26 -11.48
CA ALA A 352 11.93 -7.33 -11.26
C ALA A 352 10.70 -6.81 -10.49
N HIS A 353 10.98 -6.12 -9.40
CA HIS A 353 9.96 -5.63 -8.50
C HIS A 353 9.14 -4.53 -9.17
N ALA A 354 9.79 -3.58 -9.85
CA ALA A 354 9.12 -2.53 -10.61
C ALA A 354 8.21 -3.08 -11.70
N TRP A 355 8.69 -4.05 -12.49
CA TRP A 355 7.91 -4.71 -13.53
C TRP A 355 6.66 -5.39 -12.97
N ARG A 356 6.80 -6.10 -11.85
CA ARG A 356 5.68 -6.81 -11.22
C ARG A 356 4.63 -5.84 -10.65
N LEU A 357 5.08 -4.81 -9.94
CA LEU A 357 4.21 -3.84 -9.29
C LEU A 357 3.41 -3.02 -10.32
N SER A 358 4.07 -2.47 -11.33
CA SER A 358 3.43 -1.68 -12.39
C SER A 358 2.54 -2.48 -13.35
N GLY A 359 2.66 -3.81 -13.37
CA GLY A 359 1.98 -4.64 -14.36
C GLY A 359 2.62 -4.57 -15.76
N GLY A 360 3.81 -3.98 -15.87
CA GLY A 360 4.56 -3.86 -17.12
C GLY A 360 4.97 -2.42 -17.41
N VAL A 361 5.67 -2.21 -18.53
CA VAL A 361 6.21 -0.89 -18.89
C VAL A 361 5.17 0.08 -19.48
N ALA A 362 4.03 -0.44 -19.95
CA ALA A 362 3.03 0.34 -20.68
C ALA A 362 2.37 1.42 -19.83
N HIS A 363 2.28 1.23 -18.52
CA HIS A 363 1.57 2.11 -17.58
C HIS A 363 2.49 2.85 -16.61
N LEU A 364 3.79 2.88 -16.89
CA LEU A 364 4.79 3.50 -15.99
C LEU A 364 4.68 5.02 -15.90
N THR A 365 3.96 5.68 -16.80
CA THR A 365 3.78 7.14 -16.80
C THR A 365 2.37 7.56 -16.41
N ASP A 366 1.52 6.60 -16.06
CA ASP A 366 0.11 6.86 -15.76
C ASP A 366 -0.11 7.14 -14.27
N THR A 367 0.94 6.97 -13.44
CA THR A 367 0.86 7.08 -11.97
C THR A 367 2.00 7.92 -11.41
N THR A 368 1.74 8.63 -10.31
CA THR A 368 2.77 9.32 -9.50
C THR A 368 3.87 8.36 -9.06
N TRP A 369 3.51 7.12 -8.73
CA TRP A 369 4.47 6.07 -8.40
C TRP A 369 5.43 5.79 -9.56
N GLY A 370 4.90 5.69 -10.77
CA GLY A 370 5.68 5.48 -11.99
C GLY A 370 6.64 6.63 -12.28
N ASP A 371 6.17 7.87 -12.15
CA ASP A 371 7.01 9.08 -12.29
C ASP A 371 8.16 9.12 -11.28
N LEU A 372 7.87 8.86 -10.00
CA LEU A 372 8.88 8.79 -8.95
C LEU A 372 9.90 7.67 -9.21
N LEU A 373 9.47 6.55 -9.79
CA LEU A 373 10.33 5.43 -10.15
C LEU A 373 11.28 5.84 -11.28
N LEU A 374 10.76 6.51 -12.32
CA LEU A 374 11.57 7.01 -13.43
C LEU A 374 12.61 8.03 -12.94
N VAL A 375 12.23 8.95 -12.06
CA VAL A 375 13.16 9.88 -11.41
C VAL A 375 14.23 9.11 -10.62
N LYS A 376 13.84 8.11 -9.82
CA LYS A 376 14.77 7.27 -9.06
C LYS A 376 15.75 6.54 -9.98
N VAL A 377 15.27 5.96 -11.08
CA VAL A 377 16.11 5.28 -12.07
C VAL A 377 17.09 6.26 -12.72
N ALA A 378 16.63 7.46 -13.12
CA ALA A 378 17.49 8.50 -13.68
C ALA A 378 18.60 8.91 -12.69
N VAL A 379 18.26 9.14 -11.43
CA VAL A 379 19.23 9.44 -10.37
C VAL A 379 20.24 8.31 -10.20
N VAL A 380 19.80 7.04 -10.16
CA VAL A 380 20.69 5.88 -10.07
C VAL A 380 21.65 5.81 -11.26
N LEU A 381 21.16 6.01 -12.49
CA LEU A 381 21.99 6.01 -13.69
C LEU A 381 23.03 7.12 -13.67
N VAL A 382 22.65 8.33 -13.26
CA VAL A 382 23.58 9.46 -13.08
C VAL A 382 24.66 9.12 -12.05
N VAL A 383 24.29 8.55 -10.90
CA VAL A 383 25.23 8.14 -9.86
C VAL A 383 26.20 7.08 -10.36
N LEU A 384 25.72 6.04 -11.03
CA LEU A 384 26.56 4.98 -11.60
C LEU A 384 27.50 5.52 -12.68
N GLY A 385 27.01 6.45 -13.51
CA GLY A 385 27.79 7.15 -14.53
C GLY A 385 28.91 8.00 -13.92
N LEU A 386 28.58 8.83 -12.92
CA LEU A 386 29.54 9.64 -12.17
C LEU A 386 30.56 8.77 -11.44
N ALA A 387 30.14 7.69 -10.81
CA ALA A 387 31.02 6.75 -10.13
C ALA A 387 31.97 6.05 -11.13
N ALA A 388 31.49 5.66 -12.31
CA ALA A 388 32.31 5.07 -13.37
C ALA A 388 33.28 6.08 -14.00
N TRP A 389 32.87 7.35 -14.14
CA TRP A 389 33.72 8.44 -14.60
C TRP A 389 34.81 8.78 -13.58
N ALA A 390 34.44 8.92 -12.30
CA ALA A 390 35.36 9.16 -11.20
C ALA A 390 36.38 8.02 -11.09
N ARG A 391 35.94 6.75 -11.16
CA ARG A 391 36.86 5.59 -11.18
C ARG A 391 37.85 5.60 -12.34
N ARG A 392 37.49 6.15 -13.51
CA ARG A 392 38.39 6.26 -14.67
C ARG A 392 39.39 7.40 -14.51
N ARG A 393 38.94 8.57 -14.02
CA ARG A 393 39.78 9.78 -13.85
C ARG A 393 40.65 9.76 -12.60
N LEU A 394 40.26 9.01 -11.57
CA LEU A 394 40.96 8.92 -10.29
C LEU A 394 41.97 7.76 -10.23
N ARG A 395 42.28 7.12 -11.36
CA ARG A 395 43.45 6.23 -11.50
C ARG A 395 44.73 7.07 -11.38
N GLY A 396 45.04 7.51 -10.16
CA GLY A 396 46.15 8.43 -9.83
C GLY A 396 45.78 9.62 -8.93
N GLY A 397 44.51 9.76 -8.51
CA GLY A 397 44.07 10.87 -7.66
C GLY A 397 44.27 10.60 -6.16
N GLY A 398 44.74 11.61 -5.41
CA GLY A 398 44.95 11.50 -3.96
C GLY A 398 43.65 11.41 -3.13
N ALA A 399 43.80 11.12 -1.83
CA ALA A 399 42.76 10.89 -0.84
C ALA A 399 41.57 11.89 -0.85
N GLY A 400 41.83 13.17 -1.16
CA GLY A 400 40.79 14.21 -1.25
C GLY A 400 39.79 14.03 -2.40
N ALA A 401 40.21 13.46 -3.54
CA ALA A 401 39.32 13.21 -4.66
C ALA A 401 38.40 11.99 -4.42
N VAL A 402 38.93 10.95 -3.77
CA VAL A 402 38.15 9.79 -3.32
C VAL A 402 37.06 10.25 -2.35
N ARG A 403 37.40 11.09 -1.37
CA ARG A 403 36.42 11.60 -0.38
C ARG A 403 35.29 12.41 -1.01
N ARG A 404 35.59 13.25 -2.00
CA ARG A 404 34.57 14.01 -2.72
C ARG A 404 33.60 13.08 -3.44
N THR A 405 34.12 12.06 -4.11
CA THR A 405 33.31 11.05 -4.82
C THR A 405 32.42 10.27 -3.86
N VAL A 406 32.95 9.81 -2.73
CA VAL A 406 32.15 9.09 -1.73
C VAL A 406 31.03 9.98 -1.16
N ARG A 407 31.31 11.26 -0.90
CA ARG A 407 30.29 12.20 -0.41
C ARG A 407 29.19 12.47 -1.45
N THR A 408 29.54 12.61 -2.73
CA THR A 408 28.55 12.79 -3.80
C THR A 408 27.70 11.55 -3.97
N GLU A 409 28.29 10.34 -3.90
CA GLU A 409 27.54 9.08 -3.95
C GLU A 409 26.60 8.94 -2.74
N LEU A 410 27.03 9.34 -1.54
CA LEU A 410 26.17 9.33 -0.35
C LEU A 410 25.01 10.33 -0.43
N ALA A 411 25.27 11.56 -0.91
CA ALA A 411 24.21 12.55 -1.07
C ALA A 411 23.13 12.04 -2.04
N ALA A 412 23.55 11.44 -3.16
CA ALA A 412 22.60 10.82 -4.08
C ALA A 412 21.93 9.57 -3.49
N GLY A 413 22.63 8.79 -2.66
CA GLY A 413 22.04 7.70 -1.89
C GLY A 413 20.90 8.17 -0.99
N LEU A 414 21.05 9.33 -0.33
CA LEU A 414 19.98 9.94 0.48
C LEU A 414 18.78 10.36 -0.39
N VAL A 415 19.02 10.93 -1.58
CA VAL A 415 17.96 11.26 -2.54
C VAL A 415 17.24 9.99 -2.99
N ILE A 416 17.96 8.91 -3.31
CA ILE A 416 17.38 7.62 -3.68
C ILE A 416 16.52 7.05 -2.54
N LEU A 417 16.98 7.15 -1.29
CA LEU A 417 16.18 6.73 -0.13
C LEU A 417 14.93 7.59 0.08
N GLY A 418 15.02 8.90 -0.13
CA GLY A 418 13.88 9.82 -0.10
C GLY A 418 12.83 9.47 -1.16
N LEU A 419 13.26 9.29 -2.41
CA LEU A 419 12.40 8.82 -3.50
C LEU A 419 11.79 7.46 -3.20
N THR A 420 12.57 6.55 -2.58
CA THR A 420 12.05 5.22 -2.18
C THR A 420 11.00 5.32 -1.09
N ALA A 421 11.17 6.22 -0.12
CA ALA A 421 10.20 6.45 0.94
C ALA A 421 8.90 7.06 0.41
N ALA A 422 8.98 7.96 -0.57
CA ALA A 422 7.83 8.52 -1.27
C ALA A 422 7.13 7.45 -2.12
N LEU A 423 7.87 6.70 -2.93
CA LEU A 423 7.36 5.57 -3.73
C LEU A 423 6.58 4.56 -2.91
N ALA A 424 7.07 4.23 -1.71
CA ALA A 424 6.44 3.25 -0.83
C ALA A 424 5.13 3.74 -0.17
N GLY A 425 4.70 4.97 -0.44
CA GLY A 425 3.41 5.51 -0.03
C GLY A 425 2.47 5.83 -1.18
N GLU A 426 2.86 5.54 -2.42
CA GLU A 426 2.06 5.81 -3.63
C GLU A 426 1.57 4.49 -4.25
N PRO A 427 0.37 4.47 -4.85
CA PRO A 427 -0.14 3.28 -5.52
C PRO A 427 0.66 2.98 -6.79
N PRO A 428 1.15 1.74 -7.00
CA PRO A 428 1.97 1.38 -8.16
C PRO A 428 1.17 1.21 -9.46
N ARG A 429 -0.15 1.26 -9.39
CA ARG A 429 -1.07 1.09 -10.52
C ARG A 429 -2.13 2.18 -10.47
N VAL A 430 -2.67 2.51 -11.64
CA VAL A 430 -3.78 3.44 -11.76
C VAL A 430 -4.97 2.83 -11.00
N PRO A 431 -5.53 3.51 -9.98
CA PRO A 431 -6.79 3.10 -9.40
C PRO A 431 -7.82 3.02 -10.53
N VAL A 432 -8.56 1.92 -10.63
CA VAL A 432 -9.60 1.81 -11.66
C VAL A 432 -10.60 2.94 -11.39
N PRO A 433 -10.75 3.92 -12.31
CA PRO A 433 -11.70 5.00 -12.12
C PRO A 433 -13.09 4.41 -11.90
N SER A 434 -13.84 4.99 -10.98
CA SER A 434 -15.19 4.54 -10.67
C SER A 434 -16.12 5.73 -10.55
N ARG A 435 -17.32 5.59 -11.09
CA ARG A 435 -18.39 6.58 -11.03
C ARG A 435 -19.71 5.82 -10.80
N PRO A 436 -20.17 5.71 -9.54
CA PRO A 436 -21.44 5.10 -9.25
C PRO A 436 -22.55 5.76 -10.07
N TYR A 437 -23.50 4.97 -10.55
CA TYR A 437 -24.62 5.43 -11.34
C TYR A 437 -25.91 5.21 -10.56
N ASP A 438 -26.69 6.29 -10.40
CA ASP A 438 -27.99 6.25 -9.77
C ASP A 438 -28.97 7.14 -10.54
N GLU A 439 -30.04 6.52 -11.05
CA GLU A 439 -31.08 7.25 -11.78
C GLU A 439 -32.44 6.57 -11.65
N THR A 440 -33.50 7.39 -11.65
CA THR A 440 -34.87 6.91 -11.76
C THR A 440 -35.33 7.02 -13.21
N LEU A 441 -35.53 5.88 -13.87
CA LEU A 441 -36.05 5.75 -15.22
C LEU A 441 -37.57 5.64 -15.18
N ALA A 442 -38.26 6.21 -16.17
CA ALA A 442 -39.71 6.04 -16.33
C ALA A 442 -40.05 5.72 -17.78
N GLY A 443 -40.92 4.73 -17.99
CA GLY A 443 -41.31 4.30 -19.34
C GLY A 443 -42.39 3.23 -19.32
N SER A 444 -43.31 3.29 -20.29
CA SER A 444 -44.41 2.32 -20.44
C SER A 444 -45.22 2.08 -19.16
N GLY A 445 -45.36 3.12 -18.33
CA GLY A 445 -46.07 3.07 -17.06
C GLY A 445 -45.27 2.50 -15.88
N VAL A 446 -44.04 2.04 -16.06
CA VAL A 446 -43.18 1.55 -14.97
C VAL A 446 -42.15 2.62 -14.62
N ILE A 447 -41.88 2.80 -13.33
CA ILE A 447 -40.75 3.58 -12.84
C ILE A 447 -39.71 2.59 -12.30
N ALA A 448 -38.43 2.77 -12.63
CA ALA A 448 -37.34 1.96 -12.12
C ALA A 448 -36.28 2.86 -11.49
N SER A 449 -36.01 2.70 -10.21
CA SER A 449 -34.82 3.27 -9.57
C SER A 449 -33.68 2.27 -9.73
N VAL A 450 -32.63 2.68 -10.43
CA VAL A 450 -31.48 1.85 -10.78
C VAL A 450 -30.25 2.41 -10.09
N SER A 451 -29.52 1.56 -9.37
CA SER A 451 -28.18 1.84 -8.87
C SER A 451 -27.17 0.85 -9.45
N ILE A 452 -25.98 1.33 -9.84
CA ILE A 452 -24.86 0.51 -10.30
C ILE A 452 -23.58 1.01 -9.62
N SER A 453 -22.93 0.13 -8.88
CA SER A 453 -21.76 0.45 -8.06
C SER A 453 -20.65 -0.60 -8.24
N PRO A 454 -19.36 -0.21 -8.26
CA PRO A 454 -18.85 1.16 -8.12
C PRO A 454 -18.89 1.98 -9.42
N GLY A 455 -19.38 1.40 -10.53
CA GLY A 455 -19.44 2.07 -11.84
C GLY A 455 -18.06 2.19 -12.49
N ARG A 456 -17.39 1.04 -12.67
CA ARG A 456 -16.04 0.93 -13.22
C ARG A 456 -15.94 -0.15 -14.30
N VAL A 457 -14.84 -0.16 -15.05
CA VAL A 457 -14.47 -1.31 -15.89
C VAL A 457 -14.28 -2.56 -15.01
N GLY A 458 -14.98 -3.64 -15.34
CA GLY A 458 -15.04 -4.88 -14.58
C GLY A 458 -16.45 -5.22 -14.13
N ALA A 459 -16.56 -6.05 -13.10
CA ALA A 459 -17.82 -6.40 -12.47
C ALA A 459 -18.36 -5.23 -11.64
N ASN A 460 -19.66 -5.00 -11.73
CA ASN A 460 -20.40 -4.00 -10.97
C ASN A 460 -21.67 -4.64 -10.43
N GLU A 461 -21.97 -4.34 -9.17
CA GLU A 461 -23.23 -4.70 -8.55
C GLU A 461 -24.32 -3.72 -9.03
N MET A 462 -25.52 -4.23 -9.24
CA MET A 462 -26.66 -3.47 -9.73
C MET A 462 -27.89 -3.78 -8.89
N HIS A 463 -28.59 -2.74 -8.45
CA HIS A 463 -29.91 -2.86 -7.84
C HIS A 463 -30.96 -2.14 -8.69
N VAL A 464 -32.13 -2.76 -8.78
CA VAL A 464 -33.28 -2.22 -9.51
C VAL A 464 -34.52 -2.36 -8.64
N LEU A 465 -35.07 -1.22 -8.23
CA LEU A 465 -36.36 -1.14 -7.56
C LEU A 465 -37.41 -0.67 -8.56
N LEU A 466 -38.42 -1.51 -8.79
CA LEU A 466 -39.46 -1.23 -9.76
C LEU A 466 -40.75 -0.77 -9.09
N THR A 467 -41.40 0.23 -9.67
CA THR A 467 -42.73 0.69 -9.29
C THR A 467 -43.68 0.49 -10.48
N PRO A 468 -44.64 -0.44 -10.36
CA PRO A 468 -45.67 -0.69 -11.37
C PRO A 468 -46.52 0.56 -11.72
N PRO A 469 -47.28 0.50 -12.84
CA PRO A 469 -48.19 1.56 -13.24
C PRO A 469 -49.17 1.98 -12.14
N GLY A 470 -49.31 3.30 -11.97
CA GLY A 470 -50.19 3.90 -10.97
C GLY A 470 -49.69 3.84 -9.53
N GLY A 471 -48.43 3.44 -9.30
CA GLY A 471 -47.86 3.33 -7.95
C GLY A 471 -48.34 2.09 -7.18
N SER A 472 -48.82 1.06 -7.89
CA SER A 472 -49.25 -0.20 -7.27
C SER A 472 -48.07 -0.95 -6.65
N ILE A 473 -48.32 -1.73 -5.61
CA ILE A 473 -47.35 -2.66 -5.00
C ILE A 473 -47.46 -4.09 -5.57
N THR A 474 -48.24 -4.28 -6.65
CA THR A 474 -48.36 -5.58 -7.32
C THR A 474 -46.97 -6.06 -7.76
N PRO A 475 -46.56 -7.30 -7.42
CA PRO A 475 -45.29 -7.84 -7.87
C PRO A 475 -45.21 -7.93 -9.40
N ILE A 476 -44.09 -7.47 -9.95
CA ILE A 476 -43.70 -7.60 -11.35
C ILE A 476 -43.22 -9.04 -11.59
N ALA A 477 -43.58 -9.61 -12.75
CA ALA A 477 -43.33 -11.00 -13.07
C ALA A 477 -41.85 -11.33 -13.28
N GLY A 478 -41.03 -10.37 -13.73
CA GLY A 478 -39.59 -10.56 -13.86
C GLY A 478 -38.83 -9.35 -14.39
N LEU A 479 -37.51 -9.43 -14.30
CA LEU A 479 -36.57 -8.45 -14.84
C LEU A 479 -35.43 -9.18 -15.56
N ALA A 480 -35.13 -8.77 -16.79
CA ALA A 480 -33.90 -9.13 -17.48
C ALA A 480 -33.10 -7.88 -17.81
N VAL A 481 -31.78 -7.94 -17.64
CA VAL A 481 -30.88 -6.82 -17.92
C VAL A 481 -29.89 -7.19 -19.01
N ARG A 482 -29.61 -6.23 -19.89
CA ARG A 482 -28.58 -6.34 -20.93
C ARG A 482 -27.72 -5.09 -20.95
N VAL A 483 -26.43 -5.26 -21.15
CA VAL A 483 -25.48 -4.15 -21.30
C VAL A 483 -24.84 -4.20 -22.68
N SER A 484 -24.64 -3.06 -23.32
CA SER A 484 -23.97 -2.95 -24.62
C SER A 484 -23.17 -1.66 -24.73
N LEU A 485 -22.13 -1.68 -25.56
CA LEU A 485 -21.35 -0.50 -25.91
C LEU A 485 -21.25 -0.42 -27.45
N PRO A 486 -22.30 0.12 -28.11
CA PRO A 486 -22.34 0.16 -29.57
C PRO A 486 -21.18 0.94 -30.19
N SER A 487 -20.68 1.98 -29.52
CA SER A 487 -19.54 2.79 -29.95
C SER A 487 -18.24 1.99 -30.07
N ALA A 488 -18.08 0.93 -29.27
CA ALA A 488 -16.95 0.00 -29.31
C ALA A 488 -17.28 -1.32 -30.05
N GLY A 489 -18.47 -1.43 -30.66
CA GLY A 489 -18.92 -2.64 -31.35
C GLY A 489 -19.22 -3.82 -30.42
N ILE A 490 -19.43 -3.58 -29.13
CA ILE A 490 -19.72 -4.63 -28.14
C ILE A 490 -21.22 -4.94 -28.16
N PRO A 491 -21.63 -6.18 -28.50
CA PRO A 491 -23.04 -6.54 -28.59
C PRO A 491 -23.69 -6.66 -27.20
N PRO A 492 -25.04 -6.62 -27.12
CA PRO A 492 -25.77 -6.81 -25.89
C PRO A 492 -25.42 -8.12 -25.18
N SER A 493 -24.89 -8.00 -23.97
CA SER A 493 -24.53 -9.12 -23.09
C SER A 493 -25.46 -9.14 -21.88
N PRO A 494 -25.89 -10.33 -21.40
CA PRO A 494 -26.81 -10.41 -20.28
C PRO A 494 -26.13 -10.02 -18.96
N GLY A 495 -26.84 -9.29 -18.11
CA GLY A 495 -26.53 -9.16 -16.69
C GLY A 495 -27.13 -10.31 -15.90
N THR A 496 -26.55 -10.61 -14.73
CA THR A 496 -27.18 -11.50 -13.75
C THR A 496 -28.20 -10.69 -12.97
N VAL A 497 -29.38 -11.25 -12.72
CA VAL A 497 -30.44 -10.61 -11.94
C VAL A 497 -31.07 -11.64 -11.00
N ILE A 498 -31.21 -11.29 -9.74
CA ILE A 498 -31.76 -12.13 -8.68
C ILE A 498 -32.87 -11.33 -7.97
N PRO A 499 -34.07 -11.91 -7.76
CA PRO A 499 -35.11 -11.25 -6.97
C PRO A 499 -34.76 -11.28 -5.49
N GLU A 500 -34.73 -10.10 -4.85
CA GLU A 500 -34.45 -9.94 -3.41
C GLU A 500 -35.75 -9.75 -2.61
N GLY A 501 -36.80 -9.25 -3.26
CA GLY A 501 -38.11 -9.00 -2.65
C GLY A 501 -39.14 -8.54 -3.66
N PRO A 502 -40.35 -8.15 -3.22
CA PRO A 502 -41.38 -7.61 -4.12
C PRO A 502 -40.84 -6.40 -4.88
N ASN A 503 -40.75 -6.52 -6.21
CA ASN A 503 -40.26 -5.49 -7.11
C ASN A 503 -38.82 -5.02 -6.90
N HIS A 504 -38.03 -5.71 -6.06
CA HIS A 504 -36.61 -5.42 -5.85
C HIS A 504 -35.76 -6.56 -6.41
N PHE A 505 -34.84 -6.18 -7.28
CA PHE A 505 -33.90 -7.08 -7.92
C PHE A 505 -32.48 -6.58 -7.67
N SER A 506 -31.56 -7.51 -7.41
CA SER A 506 -30.12 -7.28 -7.34
C SER A 506 -29.45 -8.04 -8.48
N GLY A 507 -28.16 -7.83 -8.68
CA GLY A 507 -27.40 -8.62 -9.62
C GLY A 507 -26.08 -8.00 -10.02
N THR A 508 -25.46 -8.55 -11.06
CA THR A 508 -24.15 -8.09 -11.53
C THR A 508 -24.14 -7.83 -13.02
N VAL A 509 -23.48 -6.76 -13.41
CA VAL A 509 -23.19 -6.40 -14.80
C VAL A 509 -21.69 -6.20 -14.96
N THR A 510 -21.15 -6.60 -16.12
CA THR A 510 -19.73 -6.46 -16.41
C THR A 510 -19.54 -5.46 -17.55
N PHE A 511 -18.81 -4.37 -17.28
CA PHE A 511 -18.39 -3.42 -18.30
C PHE A 511 -16.96 -3.73 -18.70
N THR A 512 -16.72 -4.06 -19.95
CA THR A 512 -15.40 -4.55 -20.39
C THR A 512 -14.42 -3.43 -20.72
N GLU A 513 -14.91 -2.22 -20.98
CA GLU A 513 -14.12 -1.07 -21.41
C GLU A 513 -14.77 0.25 -20.94
N PRO A 514 -14.01 1.35 -20.84
CA PRO A 514 -14.56 2.68 -20.57
C PRO A 514 -15.51 3.14 -21.69
N GLY A 515 -16.51 3.95 -21.36
CA GLY A 515 -17.43 4.56 -22.31
C GLY A 515 -18.85 4.73 -21.81
N GLU A 516 -19.72 5.23 -22.68
CA GLU A 516 -21.14 5.40 -22.42
C GLU A 516 -21.90 4.10 -22.73
N TRP A 517 -22.05 3.26 -21.71
CA TRP A 517 -22.74 1.98 -21.83
C TRP A 517 -24.25 2.17 -21.86
N THR A 518 -24.92 1.48 -22.78
CA THR A 518 -26.38 1.36 -22.75
C THR A 518 -26.77 0.15 -21.92
N VAL A 519 -27.52 0.40 -20.85
CA VAL A 519 -28.10 -0.66 -20.00
C VAL A 519 -29.59 -0.73 -20.26
N GLU A 520 -30.05 -1.89 -20.74
CA GLU A 520 -31.44 -2.16 -21.07
C GLU A 520 -32.09 -3.02 -19.98
N PHE A 521 -33.18 -2.53 -19.42
CA PHE A 521 -34.00 -3.22 -18.43
C PHE A 521 -35.30 -3.68 -19.10
N VAL A 522 -35.41 -4.99 -19.35
CA VAL A 522 -36.61 -5.62 -19.87
C VAL A 522 -37.46 -6.07 -18.69
N VAL A 523 -38.44 -5.26 -18.34
CA VAL A 523 -39.35 -5.48 -17.21
C VAL A 523 -40.57 -6.25 -17.70
N GLN A 524 -40.82 -7.45 -17.16
CA GLN A 524 -42.06 -8.19 -17.41
C GLN A 524 -43.11 -7.79 -16.36
N VAL A 525 -43.97 -6.84 -16.71
CA VAL A 525 -45.01 -6.31 -15.82
C VAL A 525 -46.06 -7.40 -15.50
N THR A 526 -46.44 -8.18 -16.50
CA THR A 526 -47.27 -9.38 -16.39
C THR A 526 -46.77 -10.44 -17.37
N ASP A 527 -47.33 -11.64 -17.37
CA ASP A 527 -46.98 -12.70 -18.33
C ASP A 527 -47.17 -12.30 -19.80
N THR A 528 -47.97 -11.26 -20.06
CA THR A 528 -48.32 -10.80 -21.41
C THR A 528 -47.86 -9.38 -21.72
N GLN A 529 -47.34 -8.64 -20.73
CA GLN A 529 -46.94 -7.24 -20.88
C GLN A 529 -45.50 -7.02 -20.43
N SER A 530 -44.70 -6.39 -21.29
CA SER A 530 -43.33 -5.98 -20.97
C SER A 530 -43.10 -4.48 -21.21
N ALA A 531 -42.16 -3.92 -20.47
CA ALA A 531 -41.67 -2.56 -20.61
C ALA A 531 -40.15 -2.62 -20.82
N LEU A 532 -39.63 -1.74 -21.68
CA LEU A 532 -38.20 -1.57 -21.90
C LEU A 532 -37.80 -0.20 -21.38
N LEU A 533 -36.88 -0.18 -20.42
CA LEU A 533 -36.23 1.03 -19.94
C LEU A 533 -34.77 0.99 -20.36
N LYS A 534 -34.19 2.16 -20.66
CA LYS A 534 -32.78 2.29 -21.04
C LYS A 534 -32.12 3.34 -20.18
N ALA A 535 -30.94 3.00 -19.66
CA ALA A 535 -30.02 3.91 -19.01
C ALA A 535 -28.79 4.11 -19.89
N THR A 536 -28.20 5.30 -19.82
CA THR A 536 -26.84 5.54 -20.31
C THR A 536 -25.93 5.69 -19.10
N VAL A 537 -24.99 4.76 -18.95
CA VAL A 537 -24.11 4.65 -17.79
C VAL A 537 -22.70 4.98 -18.25
N SER A 538 -22.17 6.09 -17.75
CA SER A 538 -20.82 6.56 -18.06
C SER A 538 -19.81 5.79 -17.21
N ILE A 539 -19.02 4.94 -17.85
CA ILE A 539 -17.93 4.18 -17.22
C ILE A 539 -16.60 4.86 -17.54
N PRO A 540 -15.90 5.41 -16.54
CA PRO A 540 -14.67 6.17 -16.73
C PRO A 540 -13.44 5.33 -17.10
#